data_AF-A0A820IXI6-F1
#
_entry.id   AF-A0A820IXI6-F1
#
_cell.length_a   1.000
_cell.length_b   1.000
_cell.length_c   1.000
_cell.angle_alpha   90.00
_cell.angle_beta   90.00
_cell.angle_gamma   90.00
#
_symmetry.space_group_name_H-M   'P 1'
#
loop_
_entity.id
_entity.type
_entity.pdbx_description
1 polymer ?
#
loop_
_entity_poly.entity_id
_entity_poly.type
_entity_poly.pdbx_seq_one_letter_code
_entity_poly.pdbx_strand_id
1 'polypeptide(L)'
;TLSNEYRPLPTPNDLRGKIIIKSKKLPPSFSNEINKEYGEITDDEDCYEDNRRRSKKDMSSKRHRRLALAFSDLVTLLRSAAFEDFETSFNEQQSGQVCAFSENAGLRLATSDAEEFVNYNKRFLSRISPGTWRVDSSNLNPQDFWNVGCQMVSMNYQTAGKFMDVYFGRFLSNGGCGYVLKPTYLRYDNAAAAAAASSSIVSGRLSTNLYSSNTPQILHIKE
;
A
#
# COMPACT_ATOMS: atom_id res chain seq x y z
N THR A 1 22.45 14.16 -19.11
CA THR A 1 21.01 14.30 -18.79
C THR A 1 20.40 12.92 -18.88
N LEU A 2 20.41 12.16 -17.78
CA LEU A 2 19.76 10.84 -17.76
C LEU A 2 18.26 11.12 -17.75
N SER A 3 17.57 10.79 -18.84
CA SER A 3 16.11 10.75 -18.85
C SER A 3 15.67 9.92 -17.65
N ASN A 4 14.77 10.46 -16.84
CA ASN A 4 14.15 9.78 -15.70
C ASN A 4 13.14 8.74 -16.27
N GLU A 5 13.66 7.80 -17.05
CA GLU A 5 12.86 6.85 -17.82
C GLU A 5 12.19 5.89 -16.85
N TYR A 6 10.85 5.85 -16.90
CA TYR A 6 10.07 5.00 -16.02
C TYR A 6 10.40 3.53 -16.27
N ARG A 7 10.98 2.88 -15.26
CA ARG A 7 11.20 1.42 -15.28
C ARG A 7 10.10 0.73 -14.49
N PRO A 8 9.27 -0.13 -15.10
CA PRO A 8 8.23 -0.84 -14.36
C PRO A 8 8.84 -1.80 -13.33
N LEU A 9 8.07 -2.09 -12.27
CA LEU A 9 8.44 -3.12 -11.31
C LEU A 9 8.37 -4.52 -11.97
N PRO A 10 9.21 -5.48 -11.54
CA PRO A 10 9.10 -6.88 -11.95
C PRO A 10 7.72 -7.44 -11.60
N THR A 11 7.26 -8.41 -12.38
CA THR A 11 5.96 -9.05 -12.13
C THR A 11 6.04 -9.98 -10.90
N PRO A 12 4.90 -10.32 -10.26
CA PRO A 12 4.90 -11.34 -9.21
C PRO A 12 5.49 -12.68 -9.66
N ASN A 13 5.39 -13.03 -10.95
CA ASN A 13 5.97 -14.26 -11.48
C ASN A 13 7.50 -14.22 -11.52
N ASP A 14 8.10 -13.08 -11.87
CA ASP A 14 9.57 -12.87 -11.86
C ASP A 14 10.15 -12.94 -10.43
N LEU A 15 9.30 -12.67 -9.44
CA LEU A 15 9.64 -12.62 -8.02
C LEU A 15 9.25 -13.90 -7.26
N ARG A 16 8.81 -14.95 -7.96
CA ARG A 16 8.39 -16.21 -7.33
C ARG A 16 9.52 -16.80 -6.49
N GLY A 17 9.19 -17.16 -5.24
CA GLY A 17 10.14 -17.75 -4.29
C GLY A 17 11.18 -16.78 -3.73
N LYS A 18 11.09 -15.48 -4.02
CA LYS A 18 11.98 -14.45 -3.47
C LYS A 18 11.33 -13.75 -2.28
N ILE A 19 12.17 -13.30 -1.35
CA ILE A 19 11.79 -12.40 -0.27
C ILE A 19 12.32 -11.01 -0.61
N ILE A 20 11.46 -10.00 -0.50
CA ILE A 20 11.81 -8.61 -0.77
C ILE A 20 11.88 -7.85 0.54
N ILE A 21 13.00 -7.17 0.77
CA ILE A 21 13.19 -6.32 1.94
C ILE A 21 12.83 -4.88 1.55
N LYS A 22 11.80 -4.32 2.20
CA LYS A 22 11.41 -2.91 2.07
C LYS A 22 11.88 -2.13 3.29
N SER A 23 12.76 -1.16 3.08
CA SER A 23 13.23 -0.24 4.12
C SER A 23 13.70 1.10 3.54
N LYS A 24 14.10 2.04 4.40
CA LYS A 24 14.87 3.22 3.99
C LYS A 24 16.25 2.74 3.50
N LYS A 25 16.82 3.46 2.52
CA LYS A 25 18.12 3.15 1.90
C LYS A 25 19.03 4.36 2.05
N LEU A 26 20.30 4.12 2.40
CA LEU A 26 21.32 5.17 2.44
C LEU A 26 21.60 5.70 1.03
N PRO A 27 21.99 6.98 0.89
CA PRO A 27 22.38 7.55 -0.39
C PRO A 27 23.54 6.77 -1.03
N PRO A 28 23.61 6.66 -2.37
CA PRO A 28 24.72 5.98 -3.05
C PRO A 28 26.10 6.58 -2.75
N SER A 29 26.17 7.86 -2.39
CA SER A 29 27.44 8.49 -1.99
C SER A 29 28.02 7.89 -0.70
N PHE A 30 27.18 7.32 0.16
CA PHE A 30 27.58 6.80 1.46
C PHE A 30 28.43 5.52 1.33
N SER A 31 28.20 4.69 0.32
CA SER A 31 28.96 3.44 0.12
C SER A 31 30.43 3.68 -0.26
N ASN A 32 30.79 4.90 -0.66
CA ASN A 32 32.15 5.27 -1.03
C ASN A 32 32.96 5.81 0.17
N GLU A 33 32.33 6.01 1.34
CA GLU A 33 33.01 6.46 2.55
C GLU A 33 33.72 5.27 3.23
N ILE A 34 35.06 5.31 3.22
CA ILE A 34 35.90 4.27 3.84
C ILE A 34 35.66 4.27 5.36
N ASN A 35 35.45 3.08 5.94
CA ASN A 35 35.27 2.82 7.38
C ASN A 35 33.94 3.26 8.03
N LYS A 36 32.88 3.54 7.27
CA LYS A 36 31.58 3.93 7.84
C LYS A 36 30.53 2.82 7.74
N GLU A 37 30.27 2.15 8.87
CA GLU A 37 29.32 1.03 8.93
C GLU A 37 27.86 1.47 9.11
N TYR A 38 27.63 2.70 9.62
CA TYR A 38 26.29 3.21 9.93
C TYR A 38 26.09 4.63 9.41
N GLY A 39 24.98 4.84 8.69
CA GLY A 39 24.50 6.17 8.30
C GLY A 39 23.30 6.61 9.14
N GLU A 40 22.96 7.88 9.06
CA GLU A 40 21.75 8.42 9.67
C GLU A 40 20.63 8.52 8.63
N ILE A 41 19.45 8.07 9.01
CA ILE A 41 18.22 8.26 8.25
C ILE A 41 17.23 8.99 9.12
N THR A 42 16.47 9.88 8.50
CA THR A 42 15.36 10.54 9.16
C THR A 42 14.27 9.51 9.45
N ASP A 43 13.70 9.58 10.65
CA ASP A 43 12.58 8.78 11.09
C ASP A 43 11.24 9.37 10.64
N ASP A 44 11.26 10.27 9.64
CA ASP A 44 10.07 10.89 9.06
C ASP A 44 8.98 9.83 8.96
N GLU A 45 7.95 10.03 9.78
CA GLU A 45 6.94 9.09 10.26
C GLU A 45 6.63 8.04 9.19
N ASP A 46 6.66 6.76 9.56
CA ASP A 46 6.60 5.59 8.67
C ASP A 46 5.34 5.54 7.76
N CYS A 47 4.46 6.54 7.86
CA CYS A 47 3.29 6.82 7.06
C CYS A 47 3.08 8.35 6.91
N TYR A 48 2.70 8.82 5.72
CA TYR A 48 2.21 10.17 5.48
C TYR A 48 0.99 10.47 6.35
N GLU A 49 1.06 11.59 7.07
CA GLU A 49 -0.01 12.18 7.86
C GLU A 49 -0.28 13.58 7.33
N ASP A 50 -1.54 14.01 7.35
CA ASP A 50 -1.88 15.38 6.91
C ASP A 50 -1.37 16.42 7.90
N ASN A 51 -0.49 17.29 7.42
CA ASN A 51 0.05 18.37 8.22
C ASN A 51 -0.99 19.44 8.58
N ARG A 52 -2.19 19.45 7.94
CA ARG A 52 -3.28 20.40 8.28
C ARG A 52 -3.75 20.34 9.75
N ARG A 53 -3.41 19.28 10.49
CA ARG A 53 -3.76 19.12 11.92
C ARG A 53 -2.57 19.24 12.87
N ARG A 54 -1.33 19.40 12.39
CA ARG A 54 -0.14 19.46 13.24
C ARG A 54 0.15 20.88 13.71
N SER A 55 0.48 21.02 14.99
CA SER A 55 1.02 22.28 15.51
C SER A 55 2.43 22.50 14.95
N LYS A 56 2.85 23.76 14.72
CA LYS A 56 4.21 24.07 14.23
C LYS A 56 5.32 23.52 15.15
N LYS A 57 4.99 23.19 16.40
CA LYS A 57 5.89 22.64 17.42
C LYS A 57 6.15 21.13 17.23
N ASP A 58 5.21 20.39 16.63
CA ASP A 58 5.34 18.95 16.36
C ASP A 58 6.16 18.64 15.11
N MET A 59 6.35 19.63 14.22
CA MET A 59 7.10 19.47 12.96
C MET A 59 8.62 19.53 13.14
N SER A 60 9.14 19.93 14.31
CA SER A 60 10.56 20.30 14.46
C SER A 60 11.47 19.23 15.07
N SER A 61 10.96 18.10 15.57
CA SER A 61 11.81 17.01 16.09
C SER A 61 11.77 15.80 15.18
N LYS A 62 12.38 15.91 14.00
CA LYS A 62 12.64 14.74 13.15
C LYS A 62 13.61 13.82 13.90
N ARG A 63 13.10 12.72 14.44
CA ARG A 63 13.94 11.71 15.08
C ARG A 63 14.86 11.13 13.99
N HIS A 64 16.11 10.87 14.33
CA HIS A 64 17.05 10.22 13.41
C HIS A 64 17.34 8.82 13.94
N ARG A 65 17.41 7.85 13.03
CA ARG A 65 17.78 6.46 13.34
C ARG A 65 19.08 6.12 12.62
N ARG A 66 19.93 5.34 13.28
CA ARG A 66 21.13 4.76 12.66
C ARG A 66 20.72 3.57 11.79
N LEU A 67 21.17 3.55 10.55
CA LEU A 67 20.95 2.49 9.58
C LEU A 67 22.31 1.86 9.22
N ALA A 68 22.44 0.55 9.42
CA ALA A 68 23.63 -0.18 9.02
C ALA A 68 23.72 -0.25 7.48
N LEU A 69 24.91 -0.02 6.93
CA LEU A 69 25.17 -0.09 5.49
C LEU A 69 24.80 -1.47 4.92
N ALA A 70 25.22 -2.54 5.61
CA ALA A 70 24.90 -3.92 5.22
C ALA A 70 23.38 -4.18 5.08
N PHE A 71 22.55 -3.56 5.93
CA PHE A 71 21.10 -3.67 5.82
C PHE A 71 20.52 -2.80 4.70
N SER A 72 21.08 -1.60 4.50
CA SER A 72 20.74 -0.72 3.37
C SER A 72 21.01 -1.38 2.01
N ASP A 73 22.06 -2.20 1.90
CA ASP A 73 22.42 -2.89 0.67
C ASP A 73 21.43 -4.00 0.29
N LEU A 74 20.76 -4.60 1.28
CA LEU A 74 19.69 -5.58 1.04
C LEU A 74 18.44 -4.96 0.39
N VAL A 75 18.25 -3.64 0.54
CA VAL A 75 17.12 -2.91 -0.04
C VAL A 75 17.38 -2.65 -1.52
N THR A 76 17.05 -3.60 -2.38
CA THR A 76 17.35 -3.54 -3.83
C THR A 76 16.17 -3.10 -4.67
N LEU A 77 14.98 -3.63 -4.38
CA LEU A 77 13.79 -3.42 -5.22
C LEU A 77 12.85 -2.34 -4.66
N LEU A 78 12.46 -2.48 -3.40
CA LEU A 78 11.46 -1.62 -2.77
C LEU A 78 12.10 -0.79 -1.66
N ARG A 79 12.07 0.52 -1.77
CA ARG A 79 12.57 1.44 -0.74
C ARG A 79 11.45 2.34 -0.24
N SER A 80 11.50 2.70 1.04
CA SER A 80 10.59 3.69 1.62
C SER A 80 10.86 5.07 1.03
N ALA A 81 9.80 5.78 0.65
CA ALA A 81 9.83 7.20 0.31
C ALA A 81 8.77 7.96 1.12
N ALA A 82 9.05 9.24 1.38
CA ALA A 82 8.05 10.15 1.91
C ALA A 82 7.16 10.63 0.76
N PHE A 83 5.85 10.68 1.02
CA PHE A 83 4.91 11.32 0.10
C PHE A 83 4.85 12.81 0.44
N GLU A 84 4.97 13.66 -0.58
CA GLU A 84 4.75 15.10 -0.47
C GLU A 84 3.39 15.43 -1.07
N ASP A 85 3.25 15.20 -2.36
CA ASP A 85 2.03 15.31 -3.14
C ASP A 85 2.09 14.41 -4.39
N PHE A 86 1.00 14.36 -5.14
CA PHE A 86 0.91 13.53 -6.34
C PHE A 86 1.79 14.05 -7.50
N GLU A 87 1.84 15.36 -7.72
CA GLU A 87 2.58 15.97 -8.83
C GLU A 87 4.09 15.72 -8.70
N THR A 88 4.64 16.03 -7.53
CA THR A 88 6.03 15.74 -7.16
C THR A 88 6.34 14.25 -7.32
N SER A 89 5.41 13.38 -6.89
CA SER A 89 5.59 11.94 -7.08
C SER A 89 5.66 11.53 -8.55
N PHE A 90 4.81 12.08 -9.43
CA PHE A 90 4.86 11.74 -10.86
C PHE A 90 6.15 12.21 -11.55
N ASN A 91 6.71 13.33 -11.10
CA ASN A 91 7.90 13.94 -11.69
C ASN A 91 9.20 13.30 -11.16
N GLU A 92 9.24 12.95 -9.87
CA GLU A 92 10.48 12.62 -9.17
C GLU A 92 10.53 11.20 -8.61
N GLN A 93 9.39 10.60 -8.25
CA GLN A 93 9.35 9.28 -7.62
C GLN A 93 9.75 8.20 -8.62
N GLN A 94 10.64 7.32 -8.18
CA GLN A 94 11.03 6.13 -8.92
C GLN A 94 10.08 4.98 -8.61
N SER A 95 9.85 4.07 -9.57
CA SER A 95 8.89 2.96 -9.43
C SER A 95 9.13 2.05 -8.20
N GLY A 96 10.39 1.86 -7.80
CA GLY A 96 10.78 1.11 -6.59
C GLY A 96 10.58 1.86 -5.27
N GLN A 97 10.19 3.13 -5.30
CA GLN A 97 9.84 3.88 -4.09
C GLN A 97 8.40 3.59 -3.69
N VAL A 98 8.20 3.21 -2.43
CA VAL A 98 6.91 2.91 -1.84
C VAL A 98 6.59 3.97 -0.80
N CYS A 99 5.50 4.69 -1.02
CA CYS A 99 4.96 5.62 -0.04
C CYS A 99 3.98 4.88 0.87
N ALA A 100 4.08 5.15 2.16
CA ALA A 100 3.13 4.68 3.14
C ALA A 100 2.24 5.84 3.58
N PHE A 101 0.96 5.57 3.83
CA PHE A 101 -0.04 6.55 4.23
C PHE A 101 -0.73 6.05 5.49
N SER A 102 -1.01 6.97 6.40
CA SER A 102 -1.83 6.63 7.56
C SER A 102 -3.24 6.31 7.11
N GLU A 103 -3.98 5.59 7.95
CA GLU A 103 -5.39 5.30 7.69
C GLU A 103 -6.20 6.56 7.40
N ASN A 104 -6.06 7.60 8.24
CA ASN A 104 -6.80 8.85 8.10
C ASN A 104 -6.37 9.64 6.85
N ALA A 105 -5.07 9.67 6.55
CA ALA A 105 -4.57 10.37 5.37
C ALA A 105 -4.98 9.68 4.08
N GLY A 106 -4.82 8.35 4.02
CA GLY A 106 -5.25 7.55 2.88
C GLY A 106 -6.75 7.66 2.64
N LEU A 107 -7.59 7.61 3.68
CA LEU A 107 -9.05 7.69 3.53
C LEU A 107 -9.48 9.05 2.99
N ARG A 108 -8.85 10.12 3.48
CA ARG A 108 -9.11 11.46 2.97
C ARG A 108 -8.70 11.60 1.51
N LEU A 109 -7.49 11.18 1.13
CA LEU A 109 -7.05 11.19 -0.27
C LEU A 109 -8.00 10.36 -1.15
N ALA A 110 -8.44 9.20 -0.65
CA ALA A 110 -9.40 8.36 -1.37
C ALA A 110 -10.79 8.99 -1.53
N THR A 111 -11.12 10.01 -0.73
CA THR A 111 -12.41 10.71 -0.77
C THR A 111 -12.32 12.03 -1.54
N SER A 112 -11.25 12.79 -1.31
CA SER A 112 -11.07 14.15 -1.85
C SER A 112 -10.34 14.17 -3.19
N ASP A 113 -9.39 13.24 -3.40
CA ASP A 113 -8.42 13.24 -4.50
C ASP A 113 -8.35 11.84 -5.15
N ALA A 114 -9.53 11.21 -5.30
CA ALA A 114 -9.64 9.80 -5.63
C ALA A 114 -9.05 9.46 -7.01
N GLU A 115 -9.23 10.33 -8.00
CA GLU A 115 -8.76 10.13 -9.36
C GLU A 115 -7.22 10.17 -9.42
N GLU A 116 -6.62 11.18 -8.79
CA GLU A 116 -5.19 11.34 -8.64
C GLU A 116 -4.58 10.15 -7.90
N PHE A 117 -5.25 9.66 -6.85
CA PHE A 117 -4.76 8.50 -6.10
C PHE A 117 -4.85 7.20 -6.92
N VAL A 118 -5.91 7.03 -7.72
CA VAL A 118 -6.00 5.93 -8.70
C VAL A 118 -4.85 6.00 -9.69
N ASN A 119 -4.59 7.17 -10.27
CA ASN A 119 -3.51 7.38 -11.23
C ASN A 119 -2.14 7.13 -10.59
N TYR A 120 -1.93 7.59 -9.36
CA TYR A 120 -0.72 7.29 -8.58
C TYR A 120 -0.50 5.79 -8.44
N ASN A 121 -1.55 5.04 -8.05
CA ASN A 121 -1.50 3.60 -7.83
C ASN A 121 -1.41 2.75 -9.11
N LYS A 122 -1.55 3.34 -10.30
CA LYS A 122 -1.20 2.67 -11.56
C LYS A 122 0.31 2.56 -11.73
N ARG A 123 1.07 3.56 -11.24
CA ARG A 123 2.51 3.70 -11.48
C ARG A 123 3.37 3.31 -10.28
N PHE A 124 2.88 3.55 -9.07
CA PHE A 124 3.60 3.39 -7.81
C PHE A 124 2.86 2.47 -6.84
N LEU A 125 3.59 1.93 -5.86
CA LEU A 125 3.01 1.14 -4.77
C LEU A 125 2.69 2.05 -3.57
N SER A 126 1.50 1.88 -3.01
CA SER A 126 1.09 2.51 -1.75
C SER A 126 0.86 1.47 -0.66
N ARG A 127 1.26 1.82 0.56
CA ARG A 127 0.96 1.06 1.77
C ARG A 127 0.03 1.82 2.70
N ILE A 128 -1.05 1.18 3.11
CA ILE A 128 -1.96 1.64 4.17
C ILE A 128 -1.76 0.76 5.39
N SER A 129 -1.79 1.33 6.58
CA SER A 129 -1.76 0.59 7.83
C SER A 129 -2.84 1.09 8.79
N PRO A 130 -3.38 0.22 9.66
CA PRO A 130 -4.31 0.65 10.70
C PRO A 130 -3.69 1.75 11.56
N GLY A 131 -4.48 2.76 11.90
CA GLY A 131 -4.02 3.85 12.75
C GLY A 131 -3.56 3.36 14.12
N THR A 132 -2.50 3.95 14.65
CA THR A 132 -1.95 3.63 15.99
C THR A 132 -2.95 3.85 17.12
N TRP A 133 -3.97 4.68 16.90
CA TRP A 133 -5.07 4.94 17.83
C TRP A 133 -6.02 3.74 18.00
N ARG A 134 -5.94 2.71 17.13
CA ARG A 134 -6.66 1.45 17.25
C ARG A 134 -6.01 0.55 18.29
N VAL A 135 -6.07 0.98 19.55
CA VAL A 135 -5.45 0.29 20.70
C VAL A 135 -6.01 -1.11 20.93
N ASP A 136 -7.25 -1.34 20.48
CA ASP A 136 -7.93 -2.64 20.48
C ASP A 136 -7.53 -3.55 19.30
N SER A 137 -6.57 -3.12 18.47
CA SER A 137 -6.19 -3.78 17.22
C SER A 137 -7.35 -3.98 16.26
N SER A 138 -8.40 -3.16 16.32
CA SER A 138 -9.49 -3.16 15.33
C SER A 138 -8.93 -2.91 13.92
N ASN A 139 -9.73 -3.25 12.90
CA ASN A 139 -9.32 -3.14 11.51
C ASN A 139 -10.05 -2.00 10.78
N LEU A 140 -9.33 -1.37 9.86
CA LEU A 140 -9.88 -0.45 8.85
C LEU A 140 -10.72 -1.21 7.82
N ASN A 141 -11.52 -0.51 7.02
CA ASN A 141 -12.21 -1.10 5.88
C ASN A 141 -11.26 -1.18 4.66
N PRO A 142 -10.78 -2.35 4.24
CA PRO A 142 -9.80 -2.42 3.17
C PRO A 142 -10.37 -2.03 1.80
N GLN A 143 -11.70 -2.12 1.62
CA GLN A 143 -12.36 -1.80 0.35
C GLN A 143 -12.19 -0.34 -0.05
N ASP A 144 -12.19 0.59 0.91
CA ASP A 144 -12.05 2.03 0.65
C ASP A 144 -10.73 2.34 -0.06
N PHE A 145 -9.67 1.63 0.30
CA PHE A 145 -8.34 1.78 -0.28
C PHE A 145 -8.15 0.99 -1.57
N TRP A 146 -8.77 -0.21 -1.67
CA TRP A 146 -8.75 -0.97 -2.92
C TRP A 146 -9.52 -0.29 -4.05
N ASN A 147 -10.56 0.48 -3.74
CA ASN A 147 -11.31 1.27 -4.71
C ASN A 147 -10.41 2.28 -5.45
N VAL A 148 -9.43 2.85 -4.74
CA VAL A 148 -8.42 3.75 -5.33
C VAL A 148 -7.13 3.05 -5.75
N GLY A 149 -7.13 1.71 -5.76
CA GLY A 149 -6.05 0.91 -6.30
C GLY A 149 -4.85 0.70 -5.37
N CYS A 150 -4.93 1.06 -4.08
CA CYS A 150 -3.87 0.79 -3.11
C CYS A 150 -3.63 -0.72 -3.00
N GLN A 151 -2.36 -1.12 -3.00
CA GLN A 151 -1.98 -2.53 -3.12
C GLN A 151 -1.67 -3.15 -1.75
N MET A 152 -0.91 -2.43 -0.90
CA MET A 152 -0.44 -2.95 0.39
C MET A 152 -1.31 -2.42 1.54
N VAL A 153 -2.56 -2.89 1.60
CA VAL A 153 -3.47 -2.58 2.71
C VAL A 153 -3.21 -3.56 3.85
N SER A 154 -2.49 -3.11 4.88
CA SER A 154 -2.12 -3.93 6.03
C SER A 154 -3.29 -4.05 7.00
N MET A 155 -3.43 -5.22 7.63
CA MET A 155 -4.49 -5.51 8.58
C MET A 155 -3.91 -6.15 9.85
N ASN A 156 -4.61 -6.04 10.96
CA ASN A 156 -4.35 -6.74 12.21
C ASN A 156 -4.96 -8.14 12.13
N TYR A 157 -4.16 -9.14 11.72
CA TYR A 157 -4.62 -10.51 11.48
C TYR A 157 -5.12 -11.23 12.74
N GLN A 158 -4.64 -10.82 13.91
CA GLN A 158 -5.06 -11.37 15.21
C GLN A 158 -6.50 -11.00 15.57
N THR A 159 -7.08 -9.98 14.92
CA THR A 159 -8.40 -9.43 15.27
C THR A 159 -9.43 -9.84 14.23
N ALA A 160 -10.24 -10.85 14.55
CA ALA A 160 -11.37 -11.24 13.72
C ALA A 160 -12.41 -10.12 13.58
N GLY A 161 -13.25 -10.20 12.54
CA GLY A 161 -14.37 -9.28 12.33
C GLY A 161 -14.62 -9.01 10.86
N LYS A 162 -15.71 -8.29 10.57
CA LYS A 162 -16.24 -8.10 9.21
C LYS A 162 -15.20 -7.67 8.16
N PHE A 163 -14.25 -6.81 8.54
CA PHE A 163 -13.24 -6.30 7.61
C PHE A 163 -12.13 -7.32 7.36
N MET A 164 -11.80 -8.16 8.33
CA MET A 164 -10.93 -9.32 8.12
C MET A 164 -11.63 -10.40 7.30
N ASP A 165 -12.94 -10.61 7.47
CA ASP A 165 -13.70 -11.56 6.66
C ASP A 165 -13.70 -11.13 5.18
N VAL A 166 -13.93 -9.84 4.91
CA VAL A 166 -13.77 -9.26 3.56
C VAL A 166 -12.34 -9.43 3.04
N TYR A 167 -11.34 -9.24 3.90
CA TYR A 167 -9.94 -9.40 3.53
C TYR A 167 -9.59 -10.82 3.11
N PHE A 168 -9.93 -11.81 3.94
CA PHE A 168 -9.74 -13.22 3.59
C PHE A 168 -10.53 -13.60 2.35
N GLY A 169 -11.82 -13.21 2.27
CA GLY A 169 -12.66 -13.49 1.11
C GLY A 169 -12.03 -13.02 -0.21
N ARG A 170 -11.44 -11.82 -0.24
CA ARG A 170 -10.73 -11.31 -1.43
C ARG A 170 -9.53 -12.17 -1.77
N PHE A 171 -8.67 -12.49 -0.81
CA PHE A 171 -7.41 -13.19 -1.07
C PHE A 171 -7.53 -14.71 -1.20
N LEU A 172 -8.70 -15.30 -0.94
CA LEU A 172 -9.03 -16.67 -1.38
C LEU A 172 -9.14 -16.77 -2.91
N SER A 173 -9.41 -15.65 -3.59
CA SER A 173 -9.39 -15.57 -5.05
C SER A 173 -8.00 -15.87 -5.62
N ASN A 174 -7.94 -16.19 -6.92
CA ASN A 174 -6.67 -16.47 -7.61
C ASN A 174 -5.83 -17.57 -6.91
N GLY A 175 -6.51 -18.62 -6.46
CA GLY A 175 -5.88 -19.78 -5.82
C GLY A 175 -5.21 -19.48 -4.48
N GLY A 176 -5.62 -18.42 -3.78
CA GLY A 176 -5.07 -18.13 -2.44
C GLY A 176 -3.64 -17.58 -2.45
N CYS A 177 -3.11 -17.14 -3.61
CA CYS A 177 -1.68 -16.83 -3.73
C CYS A 177 -1.24 -15.49 -3.12
N GLY A 178 -2.16 -14.74 -2.50
CA GLY A 178 -1.88 -13.43 -1.91
C GLY A 178 -1.81 -12.26 -2.91
N TYR A 179 -1.98 -12.52 -4.22
CA TYR A 179 -2.05 -11.50 -5.26
C TYR A 179 -3.37 -11.59 -6.02
N VAL A 180 -4.08 -10.46 -6.11
CA VAL A 180 -5.32 -10.33 -6.90
C VAL A 180 -5.12 -9.22 -7.92
N LEU A 181 -5.29 -9.55 -9.20
CA LEU A 181 -5.12 -8.57 -10.28
C LEU A 181 -6.18 -7.47 -10.17
N LYS A 182 -5.76 -6.21 -10.23
CA LYS A 182 -6.68 -5.06 -10.23
C LYS A 182 -7.57 -5.09 -11.49
N PRO A 183 -8.82 -4.61 -11.40
CA PRO A 183 -9.65 -4.34 -12.57
C PRO A 183 -8.95 -3.47 -13.62
N THR A 184 -9.31 -3.59 -14.90
CA THR A 184 -8.67 -2.87 -16.02
C THR A 184 -8.64 -1.35 -15.82
N TYR A 185 -9.73 -0.76 -15.31
CA TYR A 185 -9.82 0.68 -15.08
C TYR A 185 -8.87 1.20 -13.99
N LEU A 186 -8.37 0.32 -13.10
CA LEU A 186 -7.33 0.65 -12.10
C LEU A 186 -5.91 0.32 -12.57
N ARG A 187 -5.74 -0.06 -13.85
CA ARG A 187 -4.45 -0.45 -14.44
C ARG A 187 -4.03 0.39 -15.65
N TYR A 188 -4.98 0.91 -16.41
CA TYR A 188 -4.70 1.63 -17.66
C TYR A 188 -5.26 3.05 -17.63
N ASP A 189 -4.56 3.98 -18.29
CA ASP A 189 -4.97 5.39 -18.39
C ASP A 189 -6.01 5.63 -19.47
N ASN A 190 -5.94 4.90 -20.59
CA ASN A 190 -6.85 5.11 -21.72
C ASN A 190 -7.92 4.02 -21.84
N ALA A 191 -9.14 4.45 -22.15
CA ALA A 191 -10.29 3.59 -22.46
C ALA A 191 -9.98 2.55 -23.54
N ALA A 192 -9.12 2.87 -24.52
CA ALA A 192 -8.70 1.94 -25.57
C ALA A 192 -7.84 0.77 -25.05
N ALA A 193 -6.91 1.03 -24.12
CA ALA A 193 -6.09 -0.01 -23.49
C ALA A 193 -6.92 -0.83 -22.48
N ALA A 194 -7.89 -0.20 -21.80
CA ALA A 194 -8.85 -0.89 -20.96
C ALA A 194 -9.81 -1.78 -21.77
N ALA A 195 -10.29 -1.30 -22.92
CA ALA A 195 -11.17 -2.02 -23.85
C ALA A 195 -10.46 -3.18 -24.55
N ALA A 196 -9.17 -3.03 -24.88
CA ALA A 196 -8.34 -4.12 -25.40
C ALA A 196 -8.04 -5.20 -24.34
N ALA A 197 -8.08 -4.84 -23.04
CA ALA A 197 -7.71 -5.74 -21.94
C ALA A 197 -8.89 -6.42 -21.24
N SER A 198 -10.15 -5.96 -21.36
CA SER A 198 -11.36 -6.68 -20.92
C SER A 198 -12.66 -6.06 -21.47
N SER A 199 -13.70 -6.88 -21.55
CA SER A 199 -15.11 -6.47 -21.66
C SER A 199 -15.41 -5.33 -20.68
N SER A 200 -15.93 -4.23 -21.22
CA SER A 200 -16.33 -2.98 -20.55
C SER A 200 -17.02 -3.20 -19.20
N ILE A 201 -16.93 -2.23 -18.27
CA ILE A 201 -17.73 -2.22 -17.04
C ILE A 201 -19.21 -2.42 -17.41
N VAL A 202 -19.79 -3.57 -17.10
CA VAL A 202 -21.21 -3.86 -17.29
C VAL A 202 -21.89 -3.71 -15.94
N SER A 203 -22.83 -2.77 -15.83
CA SER A 203 -23.70 -2.68 -14.66
C SER A 203 -24.56 -3.94 -14.58
N GLY A 204 -24.52 -4.62 -13.44
CA GLY A 204 -25.28 -5.84 -13.19
C GLY A 204 -26.19 -5.69 -11.98
N ARG A 205 -27.31 -6.42 -11.97
CA ARG A 205 -28.19 -6.52 -10.80
C ARG A 205 -27.99 -7.89 -10.15
N LEU A 206 -27.61 -7.90 -8.88
CA LEU A 206 -27.56 -9.11 -8.07
C LEU A 206 -28.82 -9.16 -7.18
N SER A 207 -29.59 -10.24 -7.28
CA SER A 207 -30.69 -10.55 -6.38
C SER A 207 -30.36 -11.83 -5.61
N THR A 208 -30.39 -11.76 -4.29
CA THR A 208 -30.14 -12.91 -3.42
C THR A 208 -31.43 -13.26 -2.67
N ASN A 209 -31.90 -14.50 -2.85
CA ASN A 209 -33.01 -15.05 -2.07
C ASN A 209 -32.41 -16.00 -1.02
N LEU A 210 -32.64 -15.71 0.25
CA LEU A 210 -32.20 -16.58 1.33
C LEU A 210 -33.27 -17.65 1.58
N TYR A 211 -32.95 -18.89 1.25
CA TYR A 211 -33.78 -20.05 1.59
C TYR A 211 -33.28 -20.68 2.90
N SER A 212 -34.16 -21.42 3.58
CA SER A 212 -33.86 -22.11 4.84
C SER A 212 -32.57 -22.94 4.73
N SER A 213 -31.69 -22.82 5.74
CA SER A 213 -30.50 -23.66 5.87
C SER A 213 -30.83 -24.96 6.60
N ASN A 214 -30.39 -26.09 6.05
CA ASN A 214 -30.45 -27.37 6.74
C ASN A 214 -29.30 -27.43 7.74
N THR A 215 -29.56 -26.98 8.97
CA THR A 215 -28.69 -26.87 10.17
C THR A 215 -28.07 -25.48 10.42
N PRO A 216 -28.67 -24.66 11.30
CA PRO A 216 -27.87 -23.70 12.07
C PRO A 216 -27.16 -24.51 13.15
N GLN A 217 -25.88 -24.84 12.98
CA GLN A 217 -25.06 -25.29 14.11
C GLN A 217 -24.85 -24.08 15.04
N ILE A 218 -25.84 -23.81 15.89
CA ILE A 218 -25.67 -22.98 17.07
C ILE A 218 -24.78 -23.80 18.00
N LEU A 219 -23.48 -23.57 17.94
CA LEU A 219 -22.58 -23.96 19.02
C LEU A 219 -23.00 -23.11 20.23
N HIS A 220 -23.88 -23.65 21.06
CA HIS A 220 -24.08 -23.19 22.43
C HIS A 220 -22.74 -23.34 23.14
N ILE A 221 -21.98 -22.25 23.25
CA ILE A 221 -20.97 -22.14 24.30
C ILE A 221 -21.79 -21.85 25.57
N LYS A 222 -22.00 -22.91 26.37
CA LYS A 222 -22.53 -22.78 27.73
C LYS A 222 -21.50 -22.05 28.60
N GLU A 223 -22.02 -21.05 29.31
CA GLU A 223 -21.54 -20.35 30.53
C GLU A 223 -20.06 -19.92 30.60
#